data_AF-A0A7S2WUP5-F1
#
_entry.id   AF-A0A7S2WUP5-F1
#
_cell.length_a   1.000
_cell.length_b   1.000
_cell.length_c   1.000
_cell.angle_alpha   90.00
_cell.angle_beta   90.00
_cell.angle_gamma   90.00
#
_symmetry.space_group_name_H-M   'P 1'
#
loop_
_entity.id
_entity.type
_entity.pdbx_description
1 polymer ?
#
loop_
_entity_poly.entity_id
_entity_poly.type
_entity_poly.pdbx_seq_one_letter_code
_entity_poly.pdbx_strand_id
1 'polypeptide(L)'
;RQVTSDQDSESSVVGGVLQLHVAKILRLLFEAHSELRAACLALLGVMLRQGLVNPLQVFPYVVAMLGDSSAEIRQEALRLALVEDDKHPEFLRTRILEGVCLSFQLQKFTCPEIAPLLMETTGPRQFKHSSLFSTIYASCIRSNRQKRNAVLRGFLSLFQQS
;
A
#
# COMPACT_ATOMS: atom_id res chain seq x y z
N ARG A 1 12.55 22.21 35.12
CA ARG A 1 11.88 21.57 33.95
C ARG A 1 12.98 21.16 32.99
N GLN A 2 13.44 19.92 33.07
CA GLN A 2 14.54 19.37 32.28
C GLN A 2 14.19 17.90 32.03
N VAL A 3 13.36 17.64 31.01
CA VAL A 3 12.96 16.29 30.59
C VAL A 3 12.89 16.18 29.05
N THR A 4 13.00 17.29 28.31
CA THR A 4 12.80 17.31 26.85
C THR A 4 14.04 16.95 26.02
N SER A 5 15.26 17.01 26.55
CA SER A 5 16.49 16.82 25.77
C SER A 5 16.86 15.35 25.48
N ASP A 6 16.46 14.42 26.36
CA ASP A 6 16.81 13.01 26.21
C ASP A 6 15.88 12.30 25.21
N GLN A 7 14.60 12.70 25.15
CA GLN A 7 13.61 12.14 24.22
C GLN A 7 13.92 12.45 22.74
N ASP A 8 14.42 13.65 22.45
CA ASP A 8 14.81 14.05 21.10
C ASP A 8 16.08 13.31 20.63
N SER A 9 16.99 13.02 21.58
CA SER A 9 18.22 12.27 21.31
C SER A 9 17.91 10.80 21.01
N GLU A 10 17.08 10.13 21.83
CA GLU A 10 16.69 8.74 21.60
C GLU A 10 15.86 8.55 20.33
N SER A 11 14.93 9.46 20.04
CA SER A 11 14.10 9.40 18.82
C SER A 11 14.93 9.56 17.55
N SER A 12 15.99 10.38 17.58
CA SER A 12 16.91 10.53 16.45
C SER A 12 17.70 9.25 16.15
N VAL A 13 18.15 8.54 17.20
CA VAL A 13 18.88 7.27 17.08
C VAL A 13 17.96 6.17 16.54
N VAL A 14 16.75 6.05 17.09
CA VAL A 14 15.75 5.06 16.62
C VAL A 14 15.38 5.31 15.16
N GLY A 15 15.16 6.58 14.77
CA GLY A 15 14.87 6.95 13.39
C GLY A 15 15.99 6.56 12.42
N GLY A 16 17.25 6.80 12.80
CA GLY A 16 18.42 6.41 12.00
C GLY A 16 18.55 4.90 11.81
N VAL A 17 18.31 4.10 12.86
CA VAL A 17 18.33 2.63 12.77
C VAL A 17 17.23 2.11 11.83
N LEU A 18 16.03 2.67 11.90
CA LEU A 18 14.93 2.25 11.03
C LEU A 18 15.22 2.55 9.56
N GLN A 19 15.83 3.69 9.25
CA GLN A 19 16.21 4.08 7.88
C GLN A 19 17.19 3.08 7.24
N LEU A 20 18.11 2.52 8.01
CA LEU A 20 19.05 1.49 7.53
C LEU A 20 18.35 0.18 7.14
N HIS A 21 17.15 -0.07 7.65
CA HIS A 21 16.42 -1.32 7.45
C HIS A 21 15.23 -1.21 6.49
N VAL A 22 15.02 -0.07 5.83
CA VAL A 22 13.89 0.14 4.90
C VAL A 22 13.81 -0.97 3.85
N ALA A 23 14.90 -1.29 3.17
CA ALA A 23 14.92 -2.35 2.16
C ALA A 23 14.50 -3.72 2.73
N LYS A 24 14.91 -4.02 3.98
CA LYS A 24 14.52 -5.25 4.66
C LYS A 24 13.02 -5.22 5.01
N ILE A 25 12.51 -4.12 5.55
CA ILE A 25 11.08 -3.95 5.87
C ILE A 25 10.22 -4.16 4.63
N LEU A 26 10.59 -3.54 3.51
CA LEU A 26 9.87 -3.68 2.25
C LEU A 26 9.87 -5.11 1.72
N ARG A 27 10.98 -5.85 1.90
CA ARG A 27 11.05 -7.28 1.55
C ARG A 27 10.13 -8.13 2.43
N LEU A 28 10.08 -7.84 3.74
CA LEU A 28 9.26 -8.60 4.69
C LEU A 28 7.75 -8.43 4.45
N LEU A 29 7.33 -7.40 3.73
CA LEU A 29 5.95 -7.25 3.24
C LEU A 29 5.53 -8.34 2.23
N PHE A 30 6.45 -9.15 1.70
CA PHE A 30 6.16 -10.24 0.77
C PHE A 30 6.42 -11.62 1.36
N GLU A 31 6.52 -11.73 2.68
CA GLU A 31 6.69 -13.02 3.36
C GLU A 31 5.37 -13.76 3.54
N ALA A 32 5.43 -15.09 3.70
CA ALA A 32 4.23 -15.93 3.79
C ALA A 32 3.38 -15.65 5.05
N HIS A 33 4.02 -15.29 6.17
CA HIS A 33 3.36 -15.04 7.45
C HIS A 33 2.68 -13.66 7.46
N SER A 34 1.34 -13.64 7.57
CA SER A 34 0.55 -12.41 7.59
C SER A 34 0.87 -11.49 8.78
N GLU A 35 1.20 -12.05 9.95
CA GLU A 35 1.57 -11.25 11.13
C GLU A 35 2.81 -10.39 10.87
N LEU A 36 3.79 -10.95 10.17
CA LEU A 36 5.02 -10.25 9.81
C LEU A 36 4.73 -9.12 8.81
N ARG A 37 3.88 -9.39 7.80
CA ARG A 37 3.45 -8.37 6.84
C ARG A 37 2.69 -7.24 7.54
N ALA A 38 1.77 -7.57 8.45
CA ALA A 38 1.00 -6.59 9.23
C ALA A 38 1.92 -5.70 10.09
N ALA A 39 2.86 -6.30 10.82
CA ALA A 39 3.83 -5.57 11.63
C ALA A 39 4.73 -4.65 10.78
N CYS A 40 5.19 -5.14 9.62
CA CYS A 40 6.01 -4.35 8.70
C CYS A 40 5.23 -3.19 8.07
N LEU A 41 3.96 -3.40 7.73
CA LEU A 41 3.10 -2.35 7.18
C LEU A 41 2.80 -1.27 8.24
N ALA A 42 2.52 -1.68 9.48
CA ALA A 42 2.32 -0.75 10.59
C ALA A 42 3.58 0.10 10.84
N LEU A 43 4.76 -0.55 10.86
CA LEU A 43 6.04 0.14 10.99
C LEU A 43 6.31 1.10 9.83
N LEU A 44 6.06 0.68 8.59
CA LEU A 44 6.16 1.55 7.42
C LEU A 44 5.22 2.75 7.53
N GLY A 45 4.02 2.55 8.05
CA GLY A 45 3.07 3.62 8.34
C GLY A 45 3.58 4.62 9.39
N VAL A 46 4.28 4.16 10.43
CA VAL A 46 4.94 5.06 11.40
C VAL A 46 6.05 5.86 10.71
N MET A 47 6.90 5.19 9.93
CA MET A 47 8.01 5.83 9.23
C MET A 47 7.53 6.88 8.23
N LEU A 48 6.45 6.61 7.49
CA LEU A 48 5.80 7.59 6.60
C LEU A 48 5.29 8.81 7.37
N ARG A 49 4.60 8.60 8.50
CA ARG A 49 4.07 9.71 9.31
C ARG A 49 5.18 10.59 9.90
N GLN A 50 6.31 10.01 10.25
CA GLN A 50 7.45 10.71 10.84
C GLN A 50 8.41 11.29 9.79
N GLY A 51 8.15 11.10 8.49
CA GLY A 51 9.05 11.56 7.42
C GLY A 51 10.39 10.82 7.37
N LEU A 52 10.45 9.61 7.94
CA LEU A 52 11.66 8.79 7.97
C LEU A 52 11.94 8.10 6.62
N VAL A 53 10.95 8.00 5.73
CA VAL A 53 11.09 7.41 4.40
C VAL A 53 10.57 8.34 3.33
N ASN A 54 11.13 8.23 2.13
CA ASN A 54 10.60 8.89 0.95
C ASN A 54 9.30 8.19 0.50
N PRO A 55 8.13 8.84 0.55
CA PRO A 55 6.88 8.21 0.15
C PRO A 55 6.90 7.69 -1.29
N LEU A 56 7.57 8.40 -2.23
CA LEU A 56 7.63 7.99 -3.63
C LEU A 56 8.25 6.59 -3.81
N GLN A 57 9.21 6.24 -2.96
CA GLN A 57 9.90 4.94 -2.98
C GLN A 57 9.03 3.83 -2.39
N VAL A 58 8.31 4.11 -1.30
CA VAL A 58 7.60 3.07 -0.53
C VAL A 58 6.12 2.94 -0.89
N PHE A 59 5.52 3.95 -1.53
CA PHE A 59 4.10 3.97 -1.88
C PHE A 59 3.65 2.80 -2.77
N PRO A 60 4.42 2.30 -3.77
CA PRO A 60 4.06 1.09 -4.50
C PRO A 60 3.82 -0.11 -3.59
N TYR A 61 4.59 -0.24 -2.50
CA TYR A 61 4.47 -1.34 -1.54
C TYR A 61 3.19 -1.21 -0.70
N VAL A 62 2.81 0.02 -0.33
CA VAL A 62 1.51 0.28 0.33
C VAL A 62 0.36 -0.11 -0.60
N VAL A 63 0.42 0.28 -1.88
CA VAL A 63 -0.59 -0.12 -2.88
C VAL A 63 -0.59 -1.64 -3.06
N ALA A 64 0.57 -2.30 -3.05
CA ALA A 64 0.66 -3.76 -3.19
C ALA A 64 -0.12 -4.50 -2.09
N MET A 65 -0.06 -4.00 -0.85
CA MET A 65 -0.75 -4.57 0.32
C MET A 65 -2.29 -4.46 0.23
N LEU A 66 -2.84 -3.65 -0.68
CA LEU A 66 -4.28 -3.67 -0.96
C LEU A 66 -4.77 -5.01 -1.52
N GLY A 67 -3.86 -5.81 -2.10
CA GLY A 67 -4.17 -7.15 -2.59
C GLY A 67 -3.80 -8.28 -1.64
N ASP A 68 -3.46 -7.98 -0.38
CA ASP A 68 -3.17 -8.99 0.64
C ASP A 68 -4.41 -9.88 0.93
N SER A 69 -4.19 -11.13 1.33
CA SER A 69 -5.27 -12.04 1.75
C SER A 69 -5.93 -11.60 3.08
N SER A 70 -5.19 -10.94 3.97
CA SER A 70 -5.69 -10.42 5.24
C SER A 70 -6.49 -9.14 5.07
N ALA A 71 -7.74 -9.13 5.55
CA ALA A 71 -8.60 -7.96 5.51
C ALA A 71 -8.04 -6.78 6.33
N GLU A 72 -7.39 -7.07 7.46
CA GLU A 72 -6.77 -6.06 8.33
C GLU A 72 -5.63 -5.33 7.61
N ILE A 73 -4.76 -6.09 6.93
CA ILE A 73 -3.65 -5.51 6.15
C ILE A 73 -4.19 -4.63 5.03
N ARG A 74 -5.22 -5.10 4.31
CA ARG A 74 -5.85 -4.29 3.25
C ARG A 74 -6.45 -2.98 3.78
N GLN A 75 -7.08 -3.01 4.95
CA GLN A 75 -7.66 -1.81 5.57
C GLN A 75 -6.58 -0.80 5.97
N GLU A 76 -5.49 -1.24 6.59
CA GLU A 76 -4.38 -0.35 6.95
C GLU A 76 -3.66 0.19 5.72
N ALA A 77 -3.43 -0.64 4.70
CA ALA A 77 -2.86 -0.23 3.42
C ALA A 77 -3.72 0.85 2.74
N LEU A 78 -5.04 0.67 2.74
CA LEU A 78 -5.98 1.65 2.22
C LEU A 78 -5.90 2.96 3.00
N ARG A 79 -5.90 2.90 4.33
CA ARG A 79 -5.77 4.09 5.18
C ARG A 79 -4.49 4.87 4.87
N LEU A 80 -3.35 4.18 4.77
CA LEU A 80 -2.08 4.79 4.40
C LEU A 80 -2.11 5.38 2.99
N ALA A 81 -2.69 4.67 2.02
CA ALA A 81 -2.78 5.15 0.65
C ALA A 81 -3.64 6.41 0.52
N LEU A 82 -4.76 6.50 1.26
CA LEU A 82 -5.61 7.69 1.28
C LEU A 82 -4.90 8.90 1.91
N VAL A 83 -4.16 8.69 3.01
CA VAL A 83 -3.39 9.75 3.67
C VAL A 83 -2.30 10.30 2.73
N GLU A 84 -1.59 9.44 2.02
CA GLU A 84 -0.55 9.88 1.09
C GLU A 84 -1.13 10.48 -0.19
N ASP A 85 -2.30 10.04 -0.66
CA ASP A 85 -3.00 10.68 -1.78
C ASP A 85 -3.49 12.10 -1.45
N ASP A 86 -3.96 12.32 -0.21
CA ASP A 86 -4.38 13.64 0.26
C ASP A 86 -3.20 14.62 0.32
N LYS A 87 -2.06 14.17 0.87
CA LYS A 87 -0.83 14.98 0.92
C LYS A 87 -0.18 15.19 -0.44
N HIS A 88 -0.17 14.14 -1.27
CA HIS A 88 0.60 14.06 -2.51
C HIS A 88 -0.17 13.30 -3.61
N PRO A 89 -1.20 13.92 -4.23
CA PRO A 89 -2.08 13.25 -5.21
C PRO A 89 -1.36 12.68 -6.44
N GLU A 90 -0.17 13.23 -6.72
CA GLU A 90 0.70 12.87 -7.83
C GLU A 90 1.37 11.48 -7.66
N PHE A 91 1.58 11.04 -6.42
CA PHE A 91 2.18 9.73 -6.14
C PHE A 91 1.26 8.61 -6.59
N LEU A 92 -0.04 8.68 -6.28
CA LEU A 92 -0.96 7.66 -6.75
C LEU A 92 -1.00 7.58 -8.27
N ARG A 93 -1.03 8.73 -8.97
CA ARG A 93 -1.07 8.76 -10.44
C ARG A 93 0.15 8.06 -11.06
N THR A 94 1.32 8.27 -10.49
CA THR A 94 2.60 7.83 -11.07
C THR A 94 3.06 6.46 -10.59
N ARG A 95 2.61 6.00 -9.42
CA ARG A 95 3.10 4.78 -8.76
C ARG A 95 2.08 3.64 -8.70
N ILE A 96 0.80 3.88 -8.99
CA ILE A 96 -0.24 2.84 -8.86
C ILE A 96 -0.01 1.62 -9.74
N LEU A 97 0.49 1.79 -10.97
CA LEU A 97 0.77 0.65 -11.87
C LEU A 97 1.80 -0.29 -11.24
N GLU A 98 2.91 0.26 -10.74
CA GLU A 98 3.94 -0.51 -10.05
C GLU A 98 3.38 -1.24 -8.83
N GLY A 99 2.56 -0.54 -8.04
CA GLY A 99 1.90 -1.14 -6.88
C GLY A 99 0.94 -2.30 -7.24
N VAL A 100 0.20 -2.19 -8.34
CA VAL A 100 -0.66 -3.29 -8.82
C VAL A 100 0.18 -4.48 -9.31
N CYS A 101 1.27 -4.23 -10.03
CA CYS A 101 2.20 -5.29 -10.44
C CYS A 101 2.83 -6.01 -9.23
N LEU A 102 3.27 -5.25 -8.22
CA LEU A 102 3.75 -5.81 -6.96
C LEU A 102 2.66 -6.59 -6.24
N SER A 103 1.42 -6.10 -6.23
CA SER A 103 0.28 -6.81 -5.63
C SER A 103 0.05 -8.18 -6.29
N PHE A 104 0.14 -8.25 -7.61
CA PHE A 104 0.06 -9.52 -8.33
C PHE A 104 1.17 -10.50 -7.95
N GLN A 105 2.39 -10.00 -7.73
CA GLN A 105 3.51 -10.80 -7.22
C GLN A 105 3.26 -11.29 -5.79
N LEU A 106 2.75 -10.43 -4.91
CA LEU A 106 2.36 -10.79 -3.55
C LEU A 106 1.34 -11.94 -3.59
N GLN A 107 0.27 -11.80 -4.36
CA GLN A 107 -0.79 -12.80 -4.45
C GLN A 107 -0.28 -14.15 -4.96
N LYS A 108 0.63 -14.15 -5.94
CA LYS A 108 1.27 -15.37 -6.42
C LYS A 108 2.07 -16.09 -5.34
N PHE A 109 2.62 -15.36 -4.38
CA PHE A 109 3.47 -15.91 -3.34
C PHE A 109 2.68 -16.31 -2.08
N THR A 110 1.69 -15.51 -1.69
CA THR A 110 0.99 -15.68 -0.41
C THR A 110 -0.34 -16.41 -0.51
N CYS A 111 -0.93 -16.49 -1.71
CA CYS A 111 -2.25 -17.09 -1.92
C CYS A 111 -2.12 -18.43 -2.65
N PRO A 112 -2.80 -19.51 -2.17
CA PRO A 112 -2.86 -20.78 -2.90
C PRO A 112 -3.45 -20.63 -4.31
N GLU A 113 -4.44 -19.75 -4.45
CA GLU A 113 -5.00 -19.32 -5.73
C GLU A 113 -5.07 -17.79 -5.78
N ILE A 114 -4.80 -17.23 -6.95
CA ILE A 114 -4.85 -15.77 -7.15
C ILE A 114 -6.31 -15.32 -7.09
N ALA A 115 -6.64 -14.49 -6.10
CA ALA A 115 -7.98 -13.95 -5.89
C ALA A 115 -8.00 -12.43 -6.12
N PRO A 116 -8.14 -11.95 -7.37
CA PRO A 116 -8.09 -10.52 -7.68
C PRO A 116 -9.38 -9.77 -7.31
N LEU A 117 -10.43 -10.51 -6.96
CA LEU A 117 -11.76 -9.98 -6.63
C LEU A 117 -12.11 -10.26 -5.18
N LEU A 118 -12.63 -9.25 -4.51
CA LEU A 118 -13.34 -9.38 -3.24
C LEU A 118 -14.77 -9.81 -3.53
N MET A 119 -15.26 -10.75 -2.73
CA MET A 119 -16.65 -11.20 -2.75
C MET A 119 -17.34 -10.61 -1.52
N GLU A 120 -18.24 -9.67 -1.75
CA GLU A 120 -19.05 -9.05 -0.71
C GLU A 120 -20.46 -9.64 -0.74
N THR A 121 -20.99 -10.00 0.43
CA THR A 121 -22.38 -10.47 0.54
C THR A 121 -23.28 -9.26 0.74
N THR A 122 -24.12 -8.94 -0.24
CA THR A 122 -25.03 -7.77 -0.19
C THR A 122 -26.44 -8.12 0.31
N GLY A 123 -26.70 -9.40 0.55
CA GLY A 123 -27.95 -9.92 1.07
C GLY A 123 -27.96 -11.46 1.05
N PRO A 124 -29.06 -12.10 1.49
CA PRO A 124 -29.19 -13.55 1.42
C PRO A 124 -29.05 -14.00 -0.04
N ARG A 125 -27.98 -14.76 -0.34
CA ARG A 125 -27.65 -15.27 -1.69
C ARG A 125 -27.32 -14.22 -2.76
N GLN A 126 -27.02 -12.97 -2.39
CA GLN A 126 -26.51 -11.97 -3.33
C GLN A 126 -25.04 -11.68 -3.07
N PHE A 127 -24.23 -11.87 -4.09
CA PHE A 127 -22.80 -11.64 -4.05
C PHE A 127 -22.43 -10.57 -5.06
N LYS A 128 -21.65 -9.59 -4.60
CA LYS A 128 -21.05 -8.58 -5.44
C LYS A 128 -19.56 -8.85 -5.50
N HIS A 129 -19.05 -9.01 -6.71
CA HIS A 129 -17.62 -9.06 -6.94
C HIS A 129 -17.10 -7.65 -7.19
N SER A 130 -16.09 -7.24 -6.42
CA SER A 130 -15.40 -5.96 -6.57
C SER A 130 -13.90 -6.21 -6.72
N SER A 131 -13.21 -5.39 -7.49
CA SER A 131 -11.74 -5.45 -7.51
C SER A 131 -11.20 -5.06 -6.14
N LEU A 132 -10.09 -5.69 -5.72
CA LEU A 132 -9.32 -5.26 -4.53
C LEU A 132 -8.93 -3.77 -4.57
N PHE A 133 -8.78 -3.21 -5.78
CA PHE A 133 -8.44 -1.81 -6.00
C PHE A 133 -9.67 -0.91 -6.23
N SER A 134 -10.89 -1.44 -6.08
CA SER A 134 -12.12 -0.69 -6.35
C SER A 134 -12.28 0.54 -5.46
N THR A 135 -11.97 0.41 -4.16
CA THR A 135 -12.07 1.52 -3.20
C THR A 135 -11.09 2.64 -3.51
N ILE A 136 -9.80 2.31 -3.74
CA ILE A 136 -8.80 3.33 -4.08
C ILE A 136 -9.11 3.98 -5.45
N TYR A 137 -9.63 3.21 -6.40
CA TYR A 137 -10.10 3.77 -7.67
C TYR A 137 -11.27 4.74 -7.47
N ALA A 138 -12.27 4.36 -6.68
CA ALA A 138 -13.45 5.19 -6.42
C ALA A 138 -13.09 6.49 -5.67
N SER A 139 -12.27 6.38 -4.62
CA SER A 139 -11.94 7.51 -3.74
C SER A 139 -10.93 8.47 -4.36
N CYS A 140 -9.90 7.97 -5.05
CA CYS A 140 -8.73 8.77 -5.41
C CYS A 140 -8.56 9.03 -6.91
N ILE A 141 -9.22 8.24 -7.77
CA ILE A 141 -8.93 8.22 -9.22
C ILE A 141 -10.15 8.64 -10.04
N ARG A 142 -11.32 8.09 -9.71
CA ARG A 142 -12.53 8.17 -10.55
C ARG A 142 -12.96 9.60 -10.87
N SER A 143 -12.92 10.49 -9.88
CA SER A 143 -13.38 11.87 -9.96
C SER A 143 -12.48 12.76 -10.83
N ASN A 144 -11.17 12.51 -10.84
CA ASN A 144 -10.21 13.30 -11.61
C ASN A 144 -10.00 12.70 -13.01
N ARG A 145 -10.56 13.35 -14.04
CA ARG A 145 -10.51 12.88 -15.44
C ARG A 145 -9.08 12.66 -15.96
N GLN A 146 -8.14 13.55 -15.65
CA GLN A 146 -6.76 13.43 -16.11
C GLN A 146 -6.06 12.24 -15.45
N LYS A 147 -6.16 12.13 -14.12
CA LYS A 147 -5.62 11.02 -13.33
C LYS A 147 -6.20 9.68 -13.78
N ARG A 148 -7.53 9.60 -13.91
CA ARG A 148 -8.23 8.40 -14.41
C ARG A 148 -7.74 7.97 -15.78
N ASN A 149 -7.67 8.88 -16.73
CA ASN A 149 -7.25 8.55 -18.10
C ASN A 149 -5.79 8.09 -18.16
N ALA A 150 -4.89 8.73 -17.39
CA ALA A 150 -3.49 8.33 -17.31
C ALA A 150 -3.35 6.91 -16.74
N VAL A 151 -4.02 6.63 -15.63
CA VAL A 151 -3.99 5.30 -14.98
C VAL A 151 -4.55 4.21 -15.90
N LEU A 152 -5.71 4.43 -16.53
CA LEU A 152 -6.33 3.45 -17.42
C LEU A 152 -5.47 3.16 -18.66
N ARG A 153 -4.87 4.20 -19.27
CA ARG A 153 -3.94 4.02 -20.39
C ARG A 153 -2.70 3.24 -19.96
N GLY A 154 -2.16 3.55 -18.79
CA GLY A 154 -1.06 2.81 -18.19
C GLY A 154 -1.38 1.32 -18.07
N PHE A 155 -2.53 0.97 -17.48
CA PHE A 155 -2.93 -0.44 -17.39
C PHE A 155 -3.04 -1.14 -18.74
N LEU A 156 -3.62 -0.49 -19.76
CA LEU A 156 -3.71 -1.08 -21.10
C LEU A 156 -2.32 -1.35 -21.70
N SER A 157 -1.35 -0.46 -21.48
CA SER A 157 0.01 -0.65 -21.99
C SER A 157 0.72 -1.88 -21.40
N LEU A 158 0.40 -2.28 -20.16
CA LEU A 158 0.99 -3.47 -19.53
C LEU A 158 0.65 -4.77 -20.29
N PHE A 159 -0.49 -4.81 -20.97
CA PHE A 159 -0.94 -5.98 -21.75
C PHE A 159 -0.56 -5.92 -23.23
N GLN A 160 -0.08 -4.76 -23.71
CA GLN A 160 0.39 -4.60 -25.08
C GLN A 160 1.88 -4.94 -25.23
N GLN A 161 2.62 -4.97 -24.12
CA GLN A 161 4.05 -5.27 -24.06
C GLN A 161 4.35 -6.75 -23.77
N SER A 162 3.31 -7.58 -23.69
CA SER A 162 3.35 -9.03 -23.47
C SER A 162 2.85 -9.76 -24.70
#